data_AF-A0A1I1D208-F1
#
_entry.id   AF-A0A1I1D208-F1
#
_cell.length_a   1.000
_cell.length_b   1.000
_cell.length_c   1.000
_cell.angle_alpha   90.00
_cell.angle_beta   90.00
_cell.angle_gamma   90.00
#
_symmetry.space_group_name_H-M   'P 1'
#
loop_
_entity.id
_entity.type
_entity.pdbx_description
1 polymer ?
#
loop_
_entity_poly.entity_id
_entity_poly.type
_entity_poly.pdbx_seq_one_letter_code
_entity_poly.pdbx_strand_id
1 'polypeptide(L)'
;MKKILLQTCCAPCVTTCVEVLRGNLPWEKVLEYKPEFDHIAIYFYNPNIHPYEEYLKRAEQARRYAEIINTEFIIGEYNKKEWREEVRGLEHEPEKGERCTICYAMRLKNAFLYAKDHGFEAVASSLTLSPYKDEKRVNSIGQNLEHETGITYIVSNFKKNNGFKIAKEISKDNCIYCQDYCGCEFSLRDKILRNLQKQNKCS
;
A
#
# COMPACT_ATOMS: atom_id res chain seq x y z
N MET A 1 -1.79 -25.08 -4.78
CA MET A 1 -0.72 -24.20 -4.29
C MET A 1 -1.38 -22.89 -3.97
N LYS A 2 -1.58 -22.55 -2.69
CA LYS A 2 -2.31 -21.34 -2.26
C LYS A 2 -1.45 -20.11 -2.48
N LYS A 3 -1.90 -19.22 -3.37
CA LYS A 3 -1.19 -17.99 -3.73
C LYS A 3 -1.88 -16.77 -3.12
N ILE A 4 -1.09 -15.85 -2.60
CA ILE A 4 -1.55 -14.54 -2.14
C ILE A 4 -0.85 -13.41 -2.88
N LEU A 5 -1.64 -12.40 -3.26
CA LEU A 5 -1.18 -11.16 -3.82
C LEU A 5 -1.17 -10.06 -2.74
N LEU A 6 0.01 -9.52 -2.42
CA LEU A 6 0.18 -8.40 -1.50
C LEU A 6 0.22 -7.08 -2.26
N GLN A 7 -0.88 -6.32 -2.22
CA GLN A 7 -0.94 -4.98 -2.78
C GLN A 7 -0.04 -4.01 -2.00
N THR A 8 0.81 -3.27 -2.71
CA THR A 8 1.70 -2.24 -2.15
C THR A 8 1.77 -0.96 -2.98
N CYS A 9 2.21 0.12 -2.34
CA CYS A 9 2.48 1.42 -2.97
C CYS A 9 3.90 1.97 -2.69
N CYS A 10 4.71 1.24 -1.90
CA CYS A 10 6.05 1.68 -1.50
C CYS A 10 6.88 0.52 -0.93
N ALA A 11 8.21 0.57 -1.06
CA ALA A 11 9.09 -0.47 -0.51
C ALA A 11 8.99 -0.61 1.03
N PRO A 12 9.01 0.47 1.85
CA PRO A 12 8.81 0.35 3.30
C PRO A 12 7.49 -0.31 3.70
N CYS A 13 6.49 -0.26 2.79
CA CYS A 13 5.18 -0.82 3.04
C CYS A 13 5.19 -2.36 2.93
N VAL A 14 6.10 -2.93 2.14
CA VAL A 14 6.17 -4.38 1.88
C VAL A 14 6.84 -5.13 3.02
N THR A 15 7.84 -4.52 3.67
CA THR A 15 8.78 -5.16 4.60
C THR A 15 8.10 -6.03 5.65
N THR A 16 7.51 -5.43 6.69
CA THR A 16 6.84 -6.16 7.77
C THR A 16 5.68 -7.02 7.26
N CYS A 17 4.97 -6.58 6.21
CA CYS A 17 3.81 -7.30 5.69
C CYS A 17 4.19 -8.69 5.17
N VAL A 18 5.28 -8.80 4.40
CA VAL A 18 5.75 -10.09 3.88
C VAL A 18 6.23 -10.99 5.01
N GLU A 19 6.96 -10.46 5.99
CA GLU A 19 7.45 -11.23 7.13
C GLU A 19 6.30 -11.80 7.99
N VAL A 20 5.22 -11.03 8.19
CA VAL A 20 4.02 -11.53 8.87
C VAL A 20 3.31 -12.61 8.04
N LEU A 21 3.17 -12.42 6.72
CA LEU A 21 2.52 -13.39 5.84
C LEU A 21 3.31 -14.71 5.76
N ARG A 22 4.65 -14.64 5.77
CA ARG A 22 5.54 -15.80 5.86
C ARG A 22 5.49 -16.50 7.22
N GLY A 23 5.02 -15.83 8.26
CA GLY A 23 5.03 -16.33 9.63
C GLY A 23 6.36 -16.13 10.36
N ASN A 24 7.25 -15.28 9.83
CA ASN A 24 8.49 -14.88 10.49
C ASN A 24 8.26 -13.85 11.60
N LEU A 25 7.09 -13.19 11.60
CA LEU A 25 6.65 -12.26 12.65
C LEU A 25 5.27 -12.66 13.20
N PRO A 26 4.96 -12.30 14.47
CA PRO A 26 3.68 -12.63 15.10
C PRO A 26 2.47 -12.09 14.33
N TRP A 27 1.48 -12.94 14.09
CA TRP A 27 0.32 -12.65 13.23
C TRP A 27 -1.00 -12.53 14.02
N GLU A 28 -1.08 -13.05 15.24
CA GLU A 28 -2.31 -13.28 16.03
C GLU A 28 -3.05 -11.98 16.44
N LYS A 29 -2.42 -10.82 16.23
CA LYS A 29 -3.00 -9.48 16.43
C LYS A 29 -2.95 -8.61 15.18
N VAL A 30 -2.43 -9.16 14.09
CA VAL A 30 -2.16 -8.46 12.84
C VAL A 30 -3.09 -8.93 11.75
N LEU A 31 -3.34 -10.24 11.64
CA LEU A 31 -4.27 -10.84 10.70
C LEU A 31 -5.48 -11.39 11.46
N GLU A 32 -6.67 -11.32 10.86
CA GLU A 32 -7.86 -11.95 11.42
C GLU A 32 -7.73 -13.48 11.50
N TYR A 33 -7.06 -14.06 10.50
CA TYR A 33 -6.63 -15.45 10.47
C TYR A 33 -5.38 -15.55 9.59
N LYS A 34 -4.55 -16.58 9.81
CA LYS A 34 -3.36 -16.83 8.99
C LYS A 34 -3.53 -18.10 8.17
N PRO A 35 -3.81 -17.99 6.87
CA PRO A 35 -3.67 -19.11 5.96
C PRO A 35 -2.21 -19.52 5.81
N GLU A 36 -2.00 -20.79 5.49
CA GLU A 36 -0.75 -21.23 4.87
C GLU A 36 -0.81 -20.88 3.39
N PHE A 37 0.13 -20.05 2.95
CA PHE A 37 0.33 -19.70 1.55
C PHE A 37 1.63 -20.32 1.08
N ASP A 38 1.56 -21.01 -0.04
CA ASP A 38 2.72 -21.61 -0.70
C ASP A 38 3.49 -20.55 -1.52
N HIS A 39 2.80 -19.48 -1.92
CA HIS A 39 3.34 -18.44 -2.78
C HIS A 39 2.84 -17.06 -2.38
N ILE A 40 3.75 -16.10 -2.27
CA ILE A 40 3.45 -14.69 -2.01
C ILE A 40 4.02 -13.89 -3.18
N ALA A 41 3.21 -13.06 -3.81
CA ALA A 41 3.66 -12.09 -4.81
C ALA A 41 3.37 -10.66 -4.36
N ILE A 42 4.28 -9.75 -4.65
CA ILE A 42 4.12 -8.32 -4.36
C ILE A 42 3.53 -7.64 -5.59
N TYR A 43 2.41 -6.95 -5.40
CA TYR A 43 1.75 -6.19 -6.45
C TYR A 43 1.90 -4.69 -6.21
N PHE A 44 2.82 -4.06 -6.93
CA PHE A 44 3.00 -2.61 -6.87
C PHE A 44 1.99 -1.93 -7.78
N TYR A 45 1.00 -1.27 -7.17
CA TYR A 45 0.03 -0.48 -7.90
C TYR A 45 -0.36 0.76 -7.10
N ASN A 46 0.00 1.91 -7.67
CA ASN A 46 -0.42 3.20 -7.17
C ASN A 46 -0.33 4.26 -8.29
N PRO A 47 -1.39 4.44 -9.09
CA PRO A 47 -1.38 5.34 -10.25
C PRO A 47 -1.32 6.83 -9.86
N ASN A 48 -1.54 7.15 -8.58
CA ASN A 48 -1.57 8.53 -8.12
C ASN A 48 -0.21 9.09 -7.69
N ILE A 49 0.85 8.28 -7.67
CA ILE A 49 2.17 8.78 -7.26
C ILE A 49 2.59 9.90 -8.22
N HIS A 50 2.93 11.04 -7.65
CA HIS A 50 3.26 12.25 -8.36
C HIS A 50 4.37 13.01 -7.61
N PRO A 51 5.45 13.43 -8.29
CA PRO A 51 5.63 13.39 -9.75
C PRO A 51 6.01 11.99 -10.27
N TYR A 52 6.11 11.82 -11.59
CA TYR A 52 6.35 10.50 -12.19
C TYR A 52 7.71 9.92 -11.78
N GLU A 53 8.69 10.78 -11.52
CA GLU A 53 10.01 10.41 -10.99
C GLU A 53 9.89 9.75 -9.61
N GLU A 54 8.94 10.19 -8.77
CA GLU A 54 8.65 9.52 -7.50
C GLU A 54 8.04 8.14 -7.73
N TYR A 55 7.17 7.98 -8.73
CA TYR A 55 6.61 6.67 -9.09
C TYR A 55 7.72 5.70 -9.45
N LEU A 56 8.60 6.10 -10.37
CA LEU A 56 9.75 5.29 -10.80
C LEU A 56 10.63 4.92 -9.62
N LYS A 57 10.96 5.89 -8.76
CA LYS A 57 11.78 5.67 -7.57
C LYS A 57 11.14 4.68 -6.60
N ARG A 58 9.84 4.81 -6.30
CA ARG A 58 9.14 3.91 -5.37
C ARG A 58 8.99 2.50 -5.95
N ALA A 59 8.71 2.39 -7.25
CA ALA A 59 8.61 1.12 -7.95
C ALA A 59 9.95 0.38 -7.93
N GLU A 60 11.03 1.08 -8.28
CA GLU A 60 12.38 0.52 -8.30
C GLU A 60 12.84 0.05 -6.92
N GLN A 61 12.56 0.83 -5.87
CA GLN A 61 12.89 0.44 -4.50
C GLN A 61 12.08 -0.78 -4.04
N ALA A 62 10.83 -0.89 -4.47
CA ALA A 62 9.98 -2.03 -4.12
C ALA A 62 10.44 -3.29 -4.86
N ARG A 63 10.80 -3.16 -6.14
CA ARG A 63 11.40 -4.22 -6.97
C ARG A 63 12.71 -4.72 -6.35
N ARG A 64 13.65 -3.81 -6.06
CA ARG A 64 14.93 -4.14 -5.42
C ARG A 64 14.70 -4.87 -4.09
N TYR A 65 13.77 -4.41 -3.26
CA TYR A 65 13.50 -5.09 -1.99
C TYR A 65 12.91 -6.48 -2.20
N ALA A 66 11.98 -6.64 -3.15
CA ALA A 66 11.43 -7.95 -3.51
C ALA A 66 12.52 -8.94 -3.94
N GLU A 67 13.54 -8.48 -4.70
CA GLU A 67 14.71 -9.28 -5.07
C GLU A 67 15.53 -9.72 -3.84
N ILE A 68 15.79 -8.81 -2.90
CA ILE A 68 16.53 -9.11 -1.66
C ILE A 68 15.86 -10.25 -0.88
N ILE A 69 14.53 -10.25 -0.82
CA ILE A 69 13.76 -11.25 -0.07
C ILE A 69 13.30 -12.43 -0.93
N ASN A 70 13.77 -12.54 -2.18
CA ASN A 70 13.40 -13.56 -3.15
C ASN A 70 11.87 -13.76 -3.28
N THR A 71 11.16 -12.67 -3.57
CA THR A 71 9.70 -12.64 -3.74
C THR A 71 9.34 -12.13 -5.12
N GLU A 72 8.35 -12.75 -5.76
CA GLU A 72 7.84 -12.27 -7.06
C GLU A 72 7.36 -10.81 -6.94
N PHE A 73 7.74 -9.99 -7.92
CA PHE A 73 7.34 -8.60 -8.01
C PHE A 73 6.60 -8.33 -9.31
N ILE A 74 5.39 -7.81 -9.18
CA ILE A 74 4.51 -7.47 -10.28
C ILE A 74 4.22 -5.97 -10.20
N ILE A 75 4.30 -5.29 -11.33
CA ILE A 75 3.97 -3.87 -11.45
C ILE A 75 2.68 -3.71 -12.26
N GLY A 76 1.70 -3.03 -11.67
CA GLY A 76 0.48 -2.66 -12.37
C GLY A 76 0.64 -1.38 -13.20
N GLU A 77 -0.30 -1.14 -14.10
CA GLU A 77 -0.28 0.01 -15.01
C GLU A 77 -0.27 1.36 -14.26
N TYR A 78 0.53 2.31 -14.75
CA TYR A 78 0.52 3.68 -14.24
C TYR A 78 -0.42 4.56 -15.07
N ASN A 79 -1.69 4.64 -14.65
CA ASN A 79 -2.67 5.52 -15.29
C ASN A 79 -3.07 6.69 -14.38
N LYS A 80 -2.23 7.73 -14.33
CA LYS A 80 -2.52 8.94 -13.53
C LYS A 80 -3.80 9.65 -14.00
N LYS A 81 -4.10 9.60 -15.30
CA LYS A 81 -5.25 10.31 -15.89
C LYS A 81 -6.56 9.73 -15.37
N GLU A 82 -6.72 8.42 -15.43
CA GLU A 82 -7.88 7.70 -14.88
C GLU A 82 -8.05 8.01 -13.39
N TRP A 83 -6.96 7.95 -12.61
CA TRP A 83 -7.03 8.32 -11.19
C TRP A 83 -7.51 9.76 -10.98
N ARG A 84 -7.06 10.71 -11.80
CA ARG A 84 -7.49 12.11 -11.70
C ARG A 84 -8.98 12.29 -12.02
N GLU A 85 -9.50 11.53 -12.98
CA GLU A 85 -10.92 11.55 -13.35
C GLU A 85 -11.79 11.01 -12.20
N GLU A 86 -11.37 9.93 -11.55
CA GLU A 86 -12.06 9.32 -10.40
C GLU A 86 -12.13 10.23 -9.17
N VAL A 87 -11.12 11.09 -8.94
CA VAL A 87 -11.07 11.99 -7.76
C VAL A 87 -11.52 13.43 -8.07
N ARG A 88 -12.05 13.68 -9.26
CA ARG A 88 -12.50 15.02 -9.68
C ARG A 88 -13.58 15.56 -8.73
N GLY A 89 -13.41 16.78 -8.27
CA GLY A 89 -14.28 17.42 -7.28
C GLY A 89 -13.88 17.17 -5.82
N LEU A 90 -12.88 16.31 -5.57
CA LEU A 90 -12.36 15.99 -4.23
C LEU A 90 -10.92 16.52 -4.03
N GLU A 91 -10.51 17.52 -4.82
CA GLU A 91 -9.16 18.09 -4.81
C GLU A 91 -8.81 18.76 -3.47
N HIS A 92 -9.83 19.23 -2.75
CA HIS A 92 -9.69 19.94 -1.47
C HIS A 92 -9.98 19.08 -0.25
N GLU A 93 -10.39 17.82 -0.45
CA GLU A 93 -10.58 16.89 0.67
C GLU A 93 -9.28 16.74 1.48
N PRO A 94 -9.36 16.69 2.83
CA PRO A 94 -8.20 16.47 3.66
C PRO A 94 -7.61 15.08 3.44
N GLU A 95 -6.37 14.86 3.87
CA GLU A 95 -5.81 13.51 3.97
C GLU A 95 -6.67 12.66 4.92
N LYS A 96 -6.93 11.41 4.56
CA LYS A 96 -7.96 10.52 5.16
C LYS A 96 -9.42 10.93 4.90
N GLY A 97 -9.68 11.98 4.13
CA GLY A 97 -11.02 12.33 3.61
C GLY A 97 -11.49 11.44 2.46
N GLU A 98 -12.54 11.84 1.76
CA GLU A 98 -13.21 10.99 0.76
C GLU A 98 -12.33 10.65 -0.45
N ARG A 99 -11.45 11.58 -0.85
CA ARG A 99 -10.44 11.31 -1.88
C ARG A 99 -9.60 10.08 -1.55
N CYS A 100 -9.22 9.90 -0.27
CA CYS A 100 -8.43 8.74 0.14
C CYS A 100 -9.23 7.44 0.05
N THR A 101 -10.55 7.48 0.28
CA THR A 101 -11.46 6.34 0.08
C THR A 101 -11.36 5.84 -1.37
N ILE A 102 -11.50 6.74 -2.35
CA ILE A 102 -11.39 6.42 -3.78
C ILE A 102 -9.99 5.87 -4.11
N CYS A 103 -8.94 6.50 -3.59
CA CYS A 103 -7.58 6.01 -3.81
C CYS A 103 -7.35 4.59 -3.29
N TYR A 104 -7.93 4.22 -2.13
CA TYR A 104 -7.83 2.86 -1.59
C TYR A 104 -8.63 1.87 -2.42
N ALA A 105 -9.86 2.23 -2.79
CA ALA A 105 -10.74 1.42 -3.62
C ALA A 105 -10.11 1.11 -4.98
N MET A 106 -9.59 2.11 -5.68
CA MET A 106 -8.92 1.92 -6.96
C MET A 106 -7.74 0.95 -6.86
N ARG A 107 -6.92 1.10 -5.80
CA ARG A 107 -5.73 0.25 -5.60
C ARG A 107 -6.09 -1.19 -5.27
N LEU A 108 -7.06 -1.40 -4.39
CA LEU A 108 -7.52 -2.73 -4.02
C LEU A 108 -8.23 -3.37 -5.20
N LYS A 109 -9.19 -2.70 -5.84
CA LYS A 109 -9.94 -3.24 -6.98
C LYS A 109 -9.01 -3.77 -8.07
N ASN A 110 -7.98 -3.00 -8.41
CA ASN A 110 -7.00 -3.43 -9.41
C ASN A 110 -6.19 -4.68 -8.96
N ALA A 111 -5.82 -4.78 -7.69
CA ALA A 111 -5.18 -5.98 -7.13
C ALA A 111 -6.11 -7.21 -7.15
N PHE A 112 -7.39 -7.04 -6.85
CA PHE A 112 -8.39 -8.11 -6.91
C PHE A 112 -8.64 -8.60 -8.34
N LEU A 113 -8.72 -7.68 -9.31
CA LEU A 113 -8.84 -8.05 -10.73
C LEU A 113 -7.60 -8.83 -11.19
N TYR A 114 -6.40 -8.33 -10.87
CA TYR A 114 -5.17 -9.06 -11.17
C TYR A 114 -5.14 -10.45 -10.54
N ALA A 115 -5.51 -10.55 -9.26
CA ALA A 115 -5.58 -11.82 -8.54
C ALA A 115 -6.50 -12.83 -9.23
N LYS A 116 -7.70 -12.38 -9.62
CA LYS A 116 -8.67 -13.19 -10.34
C LYS A 116 -8.15 -13.69 -11.69
N ASP A 117 -7.53 -12.81 -12.47
CA ASP A 117 -7.04 -13.13 -13.82
C ASP A 117 -5.80 -14.05 -13.82
N HIS A 118 -5.04 -14.05 -12.72
CA HIS A 118 -3.77 -14.79 -12.61
C HIS A 118 -3.81 -15.96 -11.62
N GLY A 119 -5.00 -16.33 -11.15
CA GLY A 119 -5.22 -17.50 -10.30
C GLY A 119 -4.62 -17.38 -8.91
N PHE A 120 -4.69 -16.18 -8.30
CA PHE A 120 -4.43 -15.99 -6.87
C PHE A 120 -5.73 -16.19 -6.09
N GLU A 121 -5.65 -16.89 -4.96
CA GLU A 121 -6.81 -17.17 -4.12
C GLU A 121 -7.08 -16.08 -3.08
N ALA A 122 -6.07 -15.27 -2.75
CA ALA A 122 -6.20 -14.23 -1.74
C ALA A 122 -5.49 -12.92 -2.08
N VAL A 123 -5.98 -11.82 -1.51
CA VAL A 123 -5.38 -10.49 -1.54
C VAL A 123 -5.17 -9.95 -0.12
N ALA A 124 -3.99 -9.41 0.15
CA ALA A 124 -3.71 -8.56 1.30
C ALA A 124 -3.28 -7.17 0.84
N SER A 125 -3.32 -6.18 1.75
CA SER A 125 -2.86 -4.83 1.43
C SER A 125 -1.94 -4.25 2.48
N SER A 126 -0.79 -3.75 2.03
CA SER A 126 0.15 -3.01 2.88
C SER A 126 -0.39 -1.64 3.33
N LEU A 127 -1.57 -1.21 2.82
CA LEU A 127 -2.18 0.05 3.23
C LEU A 127 -2.49 0.06 4.74
N THR A 128 -2.66 -1.10 5.38
CA THR A 128 -2.95 -1.21 6.82
C THR A 128 -1.71 -1.09 7.71
N LEU A 129 -0.49 -0.96 7.14
CA LEU A 129 0.77 -0.77 7.87
C LEU A 129 1.06 0.70 8.25
N SER A 130 0.61 1.66 7.44
CA SER A 130 0.95 3.08 7.68
C SER A 130 0.02 3.71 8.73
N PRO A 131 0.53 4.40 9.76
CA PRO A 131 -0.30 5.15 10.71
C PRO A 131 -1.05 6.33 10.07
N TYR A 132 -0.62 6.74 8.88
CA TYR A 132 -1.25 7.81 8.09
C TYR A 132 -2.44 7.31 7.26
N LYS A 133 -2.73 6.00 7.27
CA LYS A 133 -3.87 5.40 6.56
C LYS A 133 -4.90 4.85 7.55
N ASP A 134 -6.16 4.89 7.13
CA ASP A 134 -7.30 4.35 7.87
C ASP A 134 -7.45 2.86 7.52
N GLU A 135 -7.01 1.98 8.42
CA GLU A 135 -7.05 0.53 8.19
C GLU A 135 -8.48 0.00 8.17
N LYS A 136 -9.40 0.60 8.93
CA LYS A 136 -10.78 0.14 8.98
C LYS A 136 -11.43 0.36 7.63
N ARG A 137 -11.23 1.55 7.05
CA ARG A 137 -11.72 1.88 5.71
C ARG A 137 -11.10 0.97 4.65
N VAL A 138 -9.79 0.72 4.70
CA VAL A 138 -9.11 -0.21 3.79
C VAL A 138 -9.73 -1.61 3.88
N ASN A 139 -9.94 -2.12 5.09
CA ASN A 139 -10.50 -3.45 5.29
C ASN A 139 -11.95 -3.57 4.84
N SER A 140 -12.79 -2.57 5.11
CA SER A 140 -14.18 -2.55 4.62
C SER A 140 -14.25 -2.58 3.09
N ILE A 141 -13.37 -1.84 2.41
CA ILE A 141 -13.27 -1.88 0.95
C ILE A 141 -12.83 -3.27 0.47
N GLY A 142 -11.83 -3.87 1.11
CA GLY A 142 -11.35 -5.21 0.76
C GLY A 142 -12.42 -6.29 0.92
N GLN A 143 -13.20 -6.25 1.99
CA GLN A 143 -14.31 -7.18 2.24
C GLN A 143 -15.44 -7.03 1.20
N ASN A 144 -15.76 -5.79 0.79
CA ASN A 144 -16.72 -5.57 -0.29
C ASN A 144 -16.22 -6.17 -1.61
N LEU A 145 -14.94 -5.98 -1.94
CA LEU A 145 -14.33 -6.54 -3.15
C LEU A 145 -14.23 -8.07 -3.11
N GLU A 146 -14.02 -8.67 -1.94
CA GLU A 146 -14.12 -10.12 -1.75
C GLU A 146 -15.50 -10.64 -2.12
N HIS A 147 -16.57 -9.97 -1.65
CA HIS A 147 -17.94 -10.33 -2.02
C HIS A 147 -18.21 -10.15 -3.53
N GLU A 148 -17.69 -9.09 -4.15
CA GLU A 148 -17.89 -8.83 -5.59
C GLU A 148 -17.11 -9.79 -6.50
N THR A 149 -15.93 -10.25 -6.09
CA THR A 149 -15.00 -10.98 -6.96
C THR A 149 -14.86 -12.45 -6.63
N GLY A 150 -15.18 -12.86 -5.41
CA GLY A 150 -14.93 -14.20 -4.86
C GLY A 150 -13.49 -14.45 -4.43
N ILE A 151 -12.60 -13.46 -4.53
CA ILE A 151 -11.20 -13.58 -4.08
C ILE A 151 -11.13 -13.26 -2.60
N THR A 152 -10.47 -14.12 -1.82
CA THR A 152 -10.40 -13.96 -0.38
C THR A 152 -9.62 -12.71 0.04
N TYR A 153 -10.16 -11.91 0.96
CA TYR A 153 -9.45 -10.75 1.49
C TYR A 153 -8.85 -11.03 2.87
N ILE A 154 -7.54 -10.82 3.01
CA ILE A 154 -6.86 -10.95 4.30
C ILE A 154 -6.99 -9.64 5.07
N VAL A 155 -8.03 -9.57 5.90
CA VAL A 155 -8.24 -8.48 6.85
C VAL A 155 -7.02 -8.36 7.76
N SER A 156 -6.45 -7.16 7.82
CA SER A 156 -5.19 -6.93 8.50
C SER A 156 -5.09 -5.57 9.20
N ASN A 157 -4.24 -5.53 10.21
CA ASN A 157 -3.75 -4.32 10.85
C ASN A 157 -2.23 -4.45 11.09
N PHE A 158 -1.45 -4.31 10.01
CA PHE A 158 0.01 -4.42 10.04
C PHE A 158 0.71 -3.38 10.93
N LYS A 159 -0.01 -2.39 11.48
CA LYS A 159 0.52 -1.48 12.51
C LYS A 159 0.71 -2.16 13.87
N LYS A 160 -0.07 -3.20 14.17
CA LYS A 160 -0.02 -3.92 15.44
C LYS A 160 1.34 -4.63 15.61
N ASN A 161 1.66 -5.01 16.85
CA ASN A 161 2.93 -5.65 17.19
C ASN A 161 4.17 -4.86 16.72
N ASN A 162 4.12 -3.53 16.84
CA ASN A 162 5.19 -2.63 16.39
C ASN A 162 5.50 -2.69 14.89
N GLY A 163 4.58 -3.18 14.06
CA GLY A 163 4.89 -3.46 12.65
C GLY A 163 5.39 -2.25 11.86
N PHE A 164 4.90 -1.04 12.15
CA PHE A 164 5.43 0.19 11.52
C PHE A 164 6.85 0.55 12.00
N LYS A 165 7.20 0.25 13.26
CA LYS A 165 8.55 0.45 13.77
C LYS A 165 9.52 -0.56 13.14
N ILE A 166 9.13 -1.83 13.10
CA ILE A 166 9.89 -2.89 12.43
C ILE A 166 10.11 -2.54 10.95
N ALA A 167 9.09 -2.01 10.26
CA ALA A 167 9.20 -1.59 8.87
C ALA A 167 10.28 -0.52 8.67
N LYS A 168 10.43 0.42 9.62
CA LYS A 168 11.48 1.44 9.60
C LYS A 168 12.87 0.85 9.84
N GLU A 169 12.99 -0.11 10.75
CA GLU A 169 14.23 -0.81 11.06
C GLU A 169 14.71 -1.59 9.82
N ILE A 170 13.84 -2.43 9.24
CA ILE A 170 14.14 -3.16 7.99
C ILE A 170 14.50 -2.18 6.86
N SER A 171 13.78 -1.05 6.75
CA SER A 171 14.07 -0.05 5.73
C SER A 171 15.46 0.57 5.91
N LYS A 172 15.87 0.84 7.14
CA LYS A 172 17.19 1.37 7.46
C LYS A 172 18.27 0.35 7.12
N ASP A 173 18.10 -0.90 7.54
CA ASP A 173 19.09 -1.96 7.38
C ASP A 173 19.30 -2.33 5.90
N ASN A 174 18.27 -2.13 5.07
CA ASN A 174 18.32 -2.41 3.63
C ASN A 174 18.54 -1.15 2.76
N CYS A 175 18.82 0.01 3.37
CA CYS A 175 18.97 1.29 2.67
C CYS A 175 17.80 1.62 1.73
N ILE A 176 16.57 1.34 2.18
CA ILE A 176 15.33 1.57 1.43
C ILE A 176 14.96 3.05 1.52
N TYR A 177 14.61 3.63 0.37
CA TYR A 177 14.05 4.97 0.31
C TYR A 177 12.71 5.07 1.06
N CYS A 178 12.65 5.99 2.02
CA CYS A 178 11.42 6.35 2.74
C CYS A 178 10.89 7.69 2.25
N GLN A 179 9.70 7.67 1.64
CA GLN A 179 8.97 8.86 1.25
C GLN A 179 8.42 9.64 2.45
N ASP A 180 8.18 10.94 2.27
CA ASP A 180 7.68 11.85 3.31
C ASP A 180 6.27 12.43 3.00
N TYR A 181 5.56 11.83 2.04
CA TYR A 181 4.16 12.12 1.71
C TYR A 181 3.49 10.88 1.10
N CYS A 182 2.15 10.86 1.09
CA CYS A 182 1.36 9.71 0.63
C CYS A 182 1.65 9.32 -0.82
N GLY A 183 1.93 10.30 -1.68
CA GLY A 183 2.29 10.10 -3.08
C GLY A 183 1.43 10.92 -4.04
N CYS A 184 0.19 11.26 -3.69
CA CYS A 184 -0.67 12.02 -4.59
C CYS A 184 -0.30 13.51 -4.64
N GLU A 185 -0.60 14.15 -5.77
CA GLU A 185 -0.32 15.57 -6.00
C GLU A 185 -0.93 16.49 -4.93
N PHE A 186 -2.10 16.12 -4.38
CA PHE A 186 -2.73 16.87 -3.29
C PHE A 186 -1.98 16.72 -1.96
N SER A 187 -1.50 15.51 -1.64
CA SER A 187 -0.67 15.31 -0.44
C SER A 187 0.68 16.03 -0.54
N LEU A 188 1.22 16.16 -1.76
CA LEU A 188 2.42 16.96 -2.03
C LEU A 188 2.13 18.47 -1.87
N ARG A 189 1.05 18.97 -2.48
CA ARG A 189 0.57 20.35 -2.32
C ARG A 189 0.44 20.72 -0.84
N ASP A 190 -0.29 19.91 -0.08
CA ASP A 190 -0.59 20.20 1.33
C ASP A 190 0.69 20.17 2.18
N LYS A 191 1.65 19.30 1.86
CA LYS A 191 2.98 19.29 2.49
C LYS A 191 3.74 20.59 2.20
N ILE A 192 3.77 21.05 0.95
CA ILE A 192 4.44 22.29 0.56
C ILE A 192 3.83 23.47 1.31
N LEU A 193 2.50 23.59 1.33
CA LEU A 193 1.79 24.65 2.06
C LEU A 193 2.11 24.66 3.56
N ARG A 194 2.13 23.48 4.21
CA ARG A 194 2.51 23.37 5.63
C ARG A 194 3.95 23.83 5.89
N ASN A 195 4.87 23.54 4.97
CA ASN A 195 6.27 23.94 5.13
C ASN A 195 6.46 25.45 5.00
N LEU A 196 5.77 26.08 4.05
CA LEU A 196 5.78 27.55 3.88
C LEU A 196 5.21 28.26 5.12
N GLN A 197 4.11 27.74 5.67
CA GLN A 197 3.52 28.30 6.90
C GLN A 197 4.45 28.20 8.11
N LYS A 198 5.28 27.16 8.21
CA LYS A 198 6.26 27.02 9.29
C LYS A 198 7.40 28.02 9.14
N GLN A 199 7.89 28.24 7.92
CA GLN A 199 8.96 29.22 7.64
C GLN A 199 8.52 30.64 8.00
N ASN A 200 7.28 31.02 7.65
CA ASN A 200 6.73 32.35 7.96
C ASN A 200 6.43 32.58 9.45
N LYS A 201 6.39 31.52 10.28
CA LYS A 201 6.23 31.64 11.75
C LYS A 201 7.56 31.72 12.51
N CYS A 202 8.65 31.35 11.86
CA CYS A 202 10.01 31.41 12.42
C CYS A 202 10.79 32.64 11.92
N SER A 203 10.17 33.47 11.07
CA SER A 203 10.67 34.77 10.60
C SER A 203 9.96 35.87 11.36
#